data_AF-A0A4Y2KH23-F1
#
_entry.id   AF-A0A4Y2KH23-F1
#
_cell.length_a   1.000
_cell.length_b   1.000
_cell.length_c   1.000
_cell.angle_alpha   90.00
_cell.angle_beta   90.00
_cell.angle_gamma   90.00
#
_symmetry.space_group_name_H-M   'P 1'
#
loop_
_entity.id
_entity.type
_entity.pdbx_description
1 polymer ?
#
loop_
_entity_poly.entity_id
_entity_poly.type
_entity_poly.pdbx_seq_one_letter_code
_entity_poly.pdbx_strand_id
1 'polypeptide(L)'
;MCRRVTSDSLAQSEPSKVTMVLYSSTECLYATGNGTFRQVVRMPNSVCRNVSYGPLSSVEFITSMAFLGGQEEDFPDHEIYFAEISKIIPKEQIGFHPIIYKLLISPYENGPMMICLSQLLHPKSRGTVRLQSTNPYDPPLIDPNYFDDPADIESIVRGLKTCRKIGLSEPMRELGVKPFATVLPGFTNLIPDLDLYFKLLARLFVVTLSHQVGTAKMGDPRDPTTVVDPLLRVKGIQGLRVVDASVMPIVPSGNTNIPTIMIAEKASDIIKESMSCASHKFPNNYDVPDFTDIYNPYEY
;
A
#
# COMPACT_ATOMS: atom_id res chain seq x y z
N MET A 1 -4.54 -5.15 31.23
CA MET A 1 -5.97 -5.52 31.09
C MET A 1 -6.57 -4.70 29.96
N CYS A 2 -6.48 -5.18 28.71
CA CYS A 2 -7.22 -4.58 27.59
C CYS A 2 -8.54 -5.35 27.45
N ARG A 3 -9.68 -4.65 27.58
CA ARG A 3 -11.00 -5.22 27.31
C ARG A 3 -11.30 -5.11 25.82
N ARG A 4 -11.80 -6.21 25.24
CA ARG A 4 -12.50 -6.27 23.95
C ARG A 4 -13.65 -5.25 23.95
N VAL A 5 -13.70 -4.38 22.95
CA VAL A 5 -14.94 -3.70 22.57
C VAL A 5 -15.51 -4.52 21.41
N THR A 6 -16.66 -5.16 21.64
CA THR A 6 -17.35 -6.01 20.67
C THR A 6 -18.14 -5.19 19.66
N SER A 7 -18.34 -5.79 18.50
CA SER A 7 -18.84 -5.28 17.21
C SER A 7 -20.25 -4.67 17.18
N ASP A 8 -20.95 -4.54 18.30
CA ASP A 8 -22.40 -4.31 18.29
C ASP A 8 -22.81 -2.82 18.25
N SER A 9 -21.86 -1.88 18.26
CA SER A 9 -22.15 -0.43 18.29
C SER A 9 -22.00 0.31 16.95
N LEU A 10 -21.60 -0.38 15.87
CA LEU A 10 -21.35 0.24 14.55
C LEU A 10 -22.48 0.04 13.53
N ALA A 11 -23.54 -0.67 13.90
CA ALA A 11 -24.68 -0.94 13.03
C ALA A 11 -25.68 0.22 13.03
N GLN A 12 -25.31 1.38 12.47
CA GLN A 12 -26.24 2.39 11.92
C GLN A 12 -25.46 3.60 11.40
N SER A 13 -24.99 3.56 10.14
CA SER A 13 -24.97 4.72 9.23
C SER A 13 -24.27 4.39 7.90
N GLU A 14 -25.00 4.61 6.81
CA GLU A 14 -24.51 4.88 5.45
C GLU A 14 -25.07 6.25 5.01
N PRO A 15 -24.40 7.03 4.14
CA PRO A 15 -23.55 6.57 3.03
C PRO A 15 -22.11 7.14 3.01
N SER A 16 -21.23 6.44 2.28
CA SER A 16 -19.81 6.76 1.98
C SER A 16 -18.84 6.82 3.17
N LYS A 17 -18.43 5.65 3.66
CA LYS A 17 -17.42 5.47 4.71
C LYS A 17 -16.01 5.82 4.19
N VAL A 18 -15.57 7.05 4.42
CA VAL A 18 -14.15 7.38 4.44
C VAL A 18 -13.66 7.19 5.87
N THR A 19 -12.87 6.14 6.11
CA THR A 19 -12.26 5.91 7.42
C THR A 19 -10.85 6.47 7.38
N MET A 20 -10.70 7.71 7.83
CA MET A 20 -9.39 8.32 7.99
C MET A 20 -8.75 7.76 9.27
N VAL A 21 -7.78 6.85 9.10
CA VAL A 21 -6.94 6.36 10.18
C VAL A 21 -5.65 7.19 10.16
N LEU A 22 -5.53 8.12 11.10
CA LEU A 22 -4.34 8.95 11.24
C LEU A 22 -3.32 8.22 12.11
N TYR A 23 -2.22 7.78 11.52
CA TYR A 23 -1.03 7.34 12.25
C TYR A 23 -0.17 8.57 12.57
N SER A 24 -0.25 9.08 13.80
CA SER A 24 0.78 9.94 14.36
C SER A 24 1.70 9.06 15.20
N SER A 25 3.01 9.32 15.16
CA SER A 25 4.02 8.69 16.04
C SER A 25 3.78 8.95 17.53
N THR A 26 2.73 9.71 17.89
CA THR A 26 2.37 9.96 19.29
C THR A 26 0.93 9.63 19.68
N GLU A 27 -0.04 9.50 18.76
CA GLU A 27 -1.44 9.11 19.07
C GLU A 27 -2.18 8.46 17.87
N CYS A 28 -3.06 7.48 18.13
CA CYS A 28 -4.03 6.97 17.15
C CYS A 28 -5.34 7.79 17.23
N LEU A 29 -5.75 8.38 16.11
CA LEU A 29 -7.04 9.07 15.97
C LEU A 29 -7.91 8.32 14.95
N TYR A 30 -9.18 8.06 15.33
CA TYR A 30 -10.20 7.50 14.44
C TYR A 30 -11.21 8.58 14.07
N ALA A 31 -11.53 8.69 12.77
CA ALA A 31 -12.63 9.51 12.27
C ALA A 31 -13.90 8.66 12.14
N THR A 32 -15.00 9.10 12.76
CA THR A 32 -16.31 8.48 12.51
C THR A 32 -16.93 9.07 11.23
N GLY A 33 -17.83 8.34 10.58
CA GLY A 33 -18.42 8.66 9.26
C GLY A 33 -19.11 10.02 9.08
N ASN A 34 -19.16 10.85 10.13
CA ASN A 34 -19.62 12.23 10.11
C ASN A 34 -18.48 13.27 10.10
N GLY A 35 -17.22 12.87 9.88
CA GLY A 35 -16.09 13.79 9.81
C GLY A 35 -15.64 14.36 11.17
N THR A 36 -15.98 13.68 12.28
CA THR A 36 -15.53 14.06 13.62
C THR A 36 -14.45 13.11 14.12
N PHE A 37 -13.32 13.69 14.57
CA PHE A 37 -12.16 12.96 15.11
C PHE A 37 -12.31 12.76 16.63
N ARG A 38 -12.04 11.54 17.13
CA ARG A 38 -11.96 11.25 18.58
C ARG A 38 -10.61 10.66 18.95
N GLN A 39 -9.97 11.23 19.99
CA GLN A 39 -8.67 10.85 20.57
C GLN A 39 -8.77 9.55 21.36
N VAL A 40 -7.88 8.56 21.09
CA VAL A 40 -7.98 7.22 21.71
C VAL A 40 -6.81 6.86 22.64
N VAL A 41 -5.55 7.30 22.43
CA VAL A 41 -4.44 6.95 23.36
C VAL A 41 -3.30 7.98 23.30
N ARG A 42 -2.73 8.34 24.47
CA ARG A 42 -1.55 9.21 24.66
C ARG A 42 -0.34 8.38 25.12
N MET A 43 0.81 8.45 24.42
CA MET A 43 2.08 7.89 24.91
C MET A 43 3.11 8.99 25.22
N PRO A 44 3.71 9.02 26.43
CA PRO A 44 4.63 10.08 26.81
C PRO A 44 6.08 9.70 26.47
N ASN A 45 6.79 10.64 25.83
CA ASN A 45 8.24 10.70 25.61
C ASN A 45 8.76 10.24 24.23
N SER A 46 8.85 11.18 23.29
CA SER A 46 10.02 11.31 22.40
C SER A 46 10.11 12.74 21.84
N VAL A 47 11.08 13.48 22.40
CA VAL A 47 11.85 14.64 21.89
C VAL A 47 11.23 15.48 20.75
N CYS A 48 10.43 16.48 21.12
CA CYS A 48 10.13 17.65 20.29
C CYS A 48 11.14 18.78 20.54
N ARG A 49 11.95 19.14 19.53
CA ARG A 49 12.55 20.48 19.41
C ARG A 49 12.42 20.96 17.97
N ASN A 50 11.26 21.55 17.65
CA ASN A 50 11.18 22.90 17.09
C ASN A 50 9.71 23.32 16.94
N VAL A 51 9.27 24.07 17.94
CA VAL A 51 8.33 25.19 17.92
C VAL A 51 7.43 25.31 16.68
N SER A 52 6.21 24.77 16.76
CA SER A 52 4.96 25.37 16.24
C SER A 52 3.78 24.56 16.81
N TYR A 53 2.91 25.21 17.58
CA TYR A 53 1.74 24.58 18.20
C TYR A 53 0.69 24.28 17.13
N GLY A 54 0.58 23.02 16.69
CA GLY A 54 -0.45 22.53 15.78
C GLY A 54 -0.48 21.00 15.71
N PRO A 55 -1.64 20.36 15.45
CA PRO A 55 -1.85 18.91 15.60
C PRO A 55 -1.27 18.03 14.47
N LEU A 56 -0.32 18.54 13.69
CA LEU A 56 0.25 17.86 12.53
C LEU A 56 1.71 17.50 12.84
N SER A 57 2.04 16.21 12.83
CA SER A 57 3.44 15.73 12.85
C SER A 57 3.63 14.65 11.78
N SER A 58 4.60 14.87 10.90
CA SER A 58 4.90 14.14 9.66
C SER A 58 5.71 12.86 9.89
N VAL A 59 5.43 11.80 9.13
CA VAL A 59 6.46 10.79 8.79
C VAL A 59 7.28 11.38 7.64
N GLU A 60 8.60 11.23 7.60
CA GLU A 60 9.38 11.81 6.50
C GLU A 60 8.88 11.26 5.14
N PHE A 61 8.69 12.17 4.17
CA PHE A 61 7.95 12.04 2.89
C PHE A 61 6.42 12.03 2.97
N ILE A 62 5.79 11.14 3.77
CA ILE A 62 4.31 11.08 3.90
C ILE A 62 3.85 11.84 5.15
N THR A 63 3.12 12.93 4.94
CA THR A 63 2.62 13.79 6.02
C THR A 63 1.36 13.23 6.67
N SER A 64 0.48 12.57 5.91
CA SER A 64 -0.70 11.89 6.47
C SER A 64 -1.24 10.80 5.53
N MET A 65 -2.04 9.88 6.08
CA MET A 65 -2.66 8.77 5.34
C MET A 65 -4.15 8.64 5.67
N ALA A 66 -4.94 8.10 4.74
CA ALA A 66 -6.35 7.82 4.93
C ALA A 66 -6.78 6.57 4.15
N PHE A 67 -7.81 5.86 4.61
CA PHE A 67 -8.36 4.71 3.88
C PHE A 67 -9.76 5.05 3.34
N LEU A 68 -10.00 4.75 2.07
CA LEU A 68 -11.34 4.87 1.48
C LEU A 68 -12.01 3.50 1.50
N GLY A 69 -13.21 3.44 2.08
CA GLY A 69 -13.97 2.19 2.18
C GLY A 69 -14.23 1.55 0.82
N GLY A 70 -14.19 0.22 0.78
CA GLY A 70 -14.52 -0.56 -0.40
C GLY A 70 -16.00 -0.43 -0.79
N GLN A 71 -16.29 -0.61 -2.07
CA GLN A 71 -17.69 -0.62 -2.56
C GLN A 71 -18.40 -1.96 -2.29
N GLU A 72 -17.64 -3.07 -2.23
CA GLU A 72 -18.19 -4.43 -2.17
C GLU A 72 -17.72 -5.23 -0.94
N GLU A 73 -16.56 -4.90 -0.37
CA GLU A 73 -15.93 -5.67 0.72
C GLU A 73 -15.68 -4.82 1.98
N ASP A 74 -15.55 -5.49 3.13
CA ASP A 74 -15.35 -4.86 4.46
C ASP A 74 -13.95 -4.23 4.65
N PHE A 75 -13.12 -4.23 3.60
CA PHE A 75 -11.76 -3.66 3.60
C PHE A 75 -11.62 -2.51 2.60
N PRO A 76 -10.62 -1.62 2.79
CA PRO A 76 -10.48 -0.43 1.95
C PRO A 76 -10.00 -0.75 0.53
N ASP A 77 -10.59 -0.09 -0.47
CA ASP A 77 -10.10 -0.14 -1.85
C ASP A 77 -8.80 0.67 -2.00
N HIS A 78 -8.70 1.77 -1.24
CA HIS A 78 -7.64 2.76 -1.41
C HIS A 78 -6.96 3.13 -0.11
N GLU A 79 -5.64 3.29 -0.21
CA GLU A 79 -4.84 4.04 0.74
C GLU A 79 -4.44 5.36 0.09
N ILE A 80 -4.87 6.46 0.71
CA ILE A 80 -4.59 7.82 0.27
C ILE A 80 -3.41 8.34 1.06
N TYR A 81 -2.38 8.81 0.36
CA TYR A 81 -1.22 9.44 0.95
C TYR A 81 -1.22 10.93 0.65
N PHE A 82 -1.02 11.76 1.67
CA PHE A 82 -0.68 13.16 1.52
C PHE A 82 0.80 13.32 1.79
N ALA A 83 1.52 13.88 0.83
CA ALA A 83 2.95 14.13 0.94
C ALA A 83 3.26 15.58 0.63
N GLU A 84 4.10 16.19 1.46
CA GLU A 84 4.75 17.45 1.12
C GLU A 84 5.86 17.18 0.10
N ILE A 85 5.76 17.83 -1.05
CA ILE A 85 6.81 17.79 -2.06
C ILE A 85 7.75 18.94 -1.74
N SER A 86 8.93 18.62 -1.21
CA SER A 86 9.97 19.62 -0.95
C SER A 86 10.57 20.15 -2.25
N LYS A 87 11.24 21.30 -2.17
CA LYS A 87 12.00 21.95 -3.27
C LYS A 87 13.04 21.03 -3.92
N ILE A 88 13.43 19.96 -3.22
CA ILE A 88 14.42 18.98 -3.64
C ILE A 88 13.69 17.63 -3.70
N ILE A 89 12.76 17.45 -4.63
CA ILE A 89 12.61 16.10 -5.16
C ILE A 89 13.68 15.95 -6.24
N PRO A 90 14.69 15.08 -6.04
CA PRO A 90 15.62 14.73 -7.09
C PRO A 90 14.79 14.32 -8.31
N LYS A 91 15.10 14.89 -9.48
CA LYS A 91 14.58 14.44 -10.79
C LYS A 91 14.60 12.92 -10.94
N GLU A 92 15.49 12.27 -10.19
CA GLU A 92 15.80 10.84 -10.19
C GLU A 92 14.90 10.00 -9.25
N GLN A 93 14.23 10.58 -8.24
CA GLN A 93 13.51 9.79 -7.23
C GLN A 93 12.10 9.34 -7.64
N ILE A 94 11.41 10.09 -8.53
CA ILE A 94 10.03 9.75 -8.93
C ILE A 94 9.94 9.21 -10.35
N GLY A 95 11.06 9.11 -11.07
CA GLY A 95 11.09 8.57 -12.44
C GLY A 95 10.21 9.30 -13.45
N PHE A 96 9.80 10.55 -13.17
CA PHE A 96 8.93 11.29 -14.09
C PHE A 96 9.62 11.48 -15.44
N HIS A 97 8.85 11.30 -16.51
CA HIS A 97 9.31 11.68 -17.83
C HIS A 97 9.71 13.17 -17.80
N PRO A 98 10.87 13.58 -18.35
CA PRO A 98 11.39 14.95 -18.18
C PRO A 98 10.42 16.06 -18.60
N ILE A 99 9.63 15.80 -19.65
CA ILE A 99 8.59 16.73 -20.13
C ILE A 99 7.50 16.94 -19.08
N ILE A 100 7.10 15.88 -18.40
CA ILE A 100 6.07 15.89 -17.37
C ILE A 100 6.52 16.72 -16.17
N TYR A 101 7.75 16.49 -15.69
CA TYR A 101 8.34 17.29 -14.62
C TYR A 101 8.38 18.78 -14.99
N LYS A 102 8.87 19.10 -16.20
CA LYS A 102 8.98 20.49 -16.67
C LYS A 102 7.64 21.20 -16.74
N LEU A 103 6.58 20.49 -17.14
CA LEU A 103 5.26 21.09 -17.28
C LEU A 103 4.56 21.24 -15.92
N LEU A 104 4.49 20.18 -15.11
CA LEU A 104 3.65 20.20 -13.91
C LEU A 104 4.37 20.65 -12.64
N ILE A 105 5.67 20.37 -12.50
CA ILE A 105 6.38 20.56 -11.24
C ILE A 105 7.25 21.83 -11.29
N SER A 106 8.01 22.03 -12.37
CA SER A 106 8.96 23.13 -12.47
C SER A 106 8.36 24.54 -12.26
N PRO A 107 7.14 24.87 -12.73
CA PRO A 107 6.53 26.18 -12.43
C PRO A 107 6.31 26.46 -10.94
N TYR A 108 6.28 25.41 -10.12
CA TYR A 108 5.97 25.47 -8.69
C TYR A 108 7.14 25.04 -7.80
N GLU A 109 8.30 24.69 -8.38
CA GLU A 109 9.48 24.12 -7.68
C GLU A 109 10.03 25.01 -6.56
N ASN A 110 9.78 26.32 -6.63
CA ASN A 110 10.23 27.30 -5.66
C ASN A 110 9.24 27.53 -4.49
N GLY A 111 8.05 26.93 -4.54
CA GLY A 111 7.00 27.05 -3.53
C GLY A 111 6.72 25.75 -2.77
N PRO A 112 6.01 25.82 -1.64
CA PRO A 112 5.52 24.62 -0.96
C PRO A 112 4.48 23.91 -1.83
N MET A 113 4.61 22.60 -1.96
CA MET A 113 3.69 21.75 -2.72
C MET A 113 3.23 20.59 -1.85
N MET A 114 2.01 20.14 -2.12
CA MET A 114 1.46 18.92 -1.54
C MET A 114 0.88 18.06 -2.66
N ILE A 115 1.09 16.76 -2.57
CA ILE A 115 0.47 15.78 -3.44
C ILE A 115 -0.48 14.89 -2.64
N CYS A 116 -1.60 14.54 -3.27
CA CYS A 116 -2.51 13.50 -2.78
C CYS A 116 -2.42 12.33 -3.74
N LEU A 117 -1.89 11.20 -3.26
CA LEU A 117 -1.72 9.97 -4.03
C LEU A 117 -2.83 9.01 -3.63
N SER A 118 -3.42 8.34 -4.61
CA SER A 118 -4.33 7.24 -4.37
C SER A 118 -3.64 5.94 -4.77
N GLN A 119 -3.32 5.11 -3.77
CA GLN A 119 -2.85 3.75 -3.98
C GLN A 119 -4.05 2.81 -4.01
N LEU A 120 -4.10 1.94 -5.02
CA LEU A 120 -5.06 0.84 -5.07
C LEU A 120 -4.50 -0.33 -4.25
N LEU A 121 -5.26 -0.80 -3.26
CA LEU A 121 -4.82 -1.87 -2.35
C LEU A 121 -5.08 -3.26 -2.93
N HIS A 122 -6.09 -3.39 -3.78
CA HIS A 122 -6.51 -4.66 -4.38
C HIS A 122 -6.58 -4.57 -5.91
N PRO A 123 -5.45 -4.30 -6.59
CA PRO A 123 -5.44 -4.23 -8.04
C PRO A 123 -5.82 -5.58 -8.65
N LYS A 124 -6.57 -5.56 -9.76
CA LYS A 124 -6.90 -6.74 -10.56
C LYS A 124 -5.88 -7.02 -11.65
N SER A 125 -5.23 -5.98 -12.18
CA SER A 125 -4.14 -6.11 -13.13
C SER A 125 -2.99 -6.94 -12.56
N ARG A 126 -2.32 -7.71 -13.41
CA ARG A 126 -1.18 -8.56 -13.04
C ARG A 126 -0.02 -8.34 -14.00
N GLY A 127 1.16 -8.10 -13.43
CA GLY A 127 2.41 -7.95 -14.16
C GLY A 127 3.31 -9.18 -14.07
N THR A 128 4.47 -9.10 -14.70
CA THR A 128 5.49 -10.15 -14.70
C THR A 128 6.89 -9.59 -14.48
N VAL A 129 7.75 -10.43 -13.90
CA VAL A 129 9.21 -10.24 -13.86
C VAL A 129 9.84 -11.50 -14.44
N ARG A 130 10.69 -11.37 -15.46
CA ARG A 130 11.27 -12.50 -16.19
C ARG A 130 12.76 -12.30 -16.42
N LEU A 131 13.50 -13.39 -16.46
CA LEU A 131 14.89 -13.37 -16.90
C LEU A 131 14.95 -12.99 -18.39
N GLN A 132 15.84 -12.07 -18.73
CA GLN A 132 16.13 -11.73 -20.13
C GLN A 132 17.09 -12.75 -20.77
N SER A 133 18.02 -13.28 -19.97
CA SER A 133 19.05 -14.23 -20.41
C SER A 133 19.44 -15.16 -19.26
N THR A 134 20.41 -16.04 -19.51
CA THR A 134 21.03 -16.87 -18.46
C THR A 134 22.11 -16.15 -17.66
N ASN A 135 22.49 -14.92 -18.03
CA ASN A 135 23.47 -14.13 -17.29
C ASN A 135 22.78 -13.41 -16.11
N PRO A 136 23.15 -13.69 -14.85
CA PRO A 136 22.49 -13.07 -13.69
C PRO A 136 22.76 -11.56 -13.55
N TYR A 137 23.70 -11.00 -14.33
CA TYR A 137 23.99 -9.56 -14.35
C TYR A 137 23.18 -8.79 -15.39
N ASP A 138 22.47 -9.48 -16.29
CA ASP A 138 21.61 -8.81 -17.26
C ASP A 138 20.33 -8.33 -16.54
N PRO A 139 19.84 -7.12 -16.86
CA PRO A 139 18.63 -6.61 -16.22
C PRO A 139 17.43 -7.52 -16.53
N PRO A 140 16.53 -7.76 -15.56
CA PRO A 140 15.33 -8.53 -15.81
C PRO A 140 14.36 -7.75 -16.71
N LEU A 141 13.50 -8.47 -17.41
CA LEU A 141 12.33 -7.91 -18.06
C LEU A 141 11.25 -7.70 -17.00
N ILE A 142 10.88 -6.45 -16.74
CA ILE A 142 9.85 -6.07 -15.77
C ILE A 142 8.70 -5.42 -16.53
N ASP A 143 7.52 -6.02 -16.43
CA ASP A 143 6.29 -5.45 -16.95
C ASP A 143 5.22 -5.46 -15.85
N PRO A 144 5.01 -4.36 -15.14
CA PRO A 144 3.98 -4.28 -14.10
C PRO A 144 2.55 -4.38 -14.65
N ASN A 145 2.36 -4.13 -15.96
CA ASN A 145 1.07 -4.20 -16.64
C ASN A 145 -0.03 -3.37 -15.93
N TYR A 146 0.29 -2.14 -15.53
CA TYR A 146 -0.65 -1.26 -14.82
C TYR A 146 -1.88 -0.92 -15.69
N PHE A 147 -3.07 -1.03 -15.09
CA PHE A 147 -4.36 -0.70 -15.72
C PHE A 147 -4.77 -1.57 -16.91
N ASP A 148 -4.25 -2.80 -16.99
CA ASP A 148 -4.73 -3.80 -17.93
C ASP A 148 -6.19 -4.17 -17.65
N ASP A 149 -6.53 -4.37 -16.37
CA ASP A 149 -7.92 -4.50 -15.95
C ASP A 149 -8.58 -3.10 -15.89
N PRO A 150 -9.67 -2.86 -16.64
CA PRO A 150 -10.34 -1.57 -16.65
C PRO A 150 -10.92 -1.18 -15.29
N ALA A 151 -11.21 -2.12 -14.39
CA ALA A 151 -11.71 -1.81 -13.05
C ALA A 151 -10.68 -1.02 -12.22
N ASP A 152 -9.37 -1.25 -12.43
CA ASP A 152 -8.32 -0.58 -11.68
C ASP A 152 -8.28 0.92 -12.00
N ILE A 153 -8.41 1.28 -13.28
CA ILE A 153 -8.41 2.69 -13.68
C ILE A 153 -9.68 3.41 -13.21
N GLU A 154 -10.85 2.75 -13.25
CA GLU A 154 -12.08 3.33 -12.70
C GLU A 154 -11.97 3.55 -11.18
N SER A 155 -11.36 2.61 -10.46
CA SER A 155 -11.11 2.75 -9.02
C SER A 155 -10.19 3.93 -8.74
N ILE A 156 -9.05 4.03 -9.42
CA ILE A 156 -8.11 5.15 -9.24
C ILE A 156 -8.78 6.50 -9.52
N VAL A 157 -9.66 6.60 -10.52
CA VAL A 157 -10.41 7.84 -10.80
C VAL A 157 -11.29 8.24 -9.61
N ARG A 158 -11.93 7.29 -8.91
CA ARG A 158 -12.67 7.56 -7.66
C ARG A 158 -11.76 8.11 -6.57
N GLY A 159 -10.58 7.51 -6.40
CA GLY A 159 -9.55 7.98 -5.48
C GLY A 159 -9.09 9.42 -5.79
N LEU A 160 -8.81 9.72 -7.06
CA LEU A 160 -8.42 11.06 -7.52
C LEU A 160 -9.51 12.11 -7.33
N LYS A 161 -10.79 11.76 -7.59
CA LYS A 161 -11.94 12.62 -7.26
C LYS A 161 -12.01 12.93 -5.76
N THR A 162 -11.72 11.95 -4.92
CA THR A 162 -11.67 12.14 -3.46
C THR A 162 -10.51 13.07 -3.06
N CYS A 163 -9.31 12.84 -3.58
CA CYS A 163 -8.17 13.74 -3.41
C CYS A 163 -8.51 15.19 -3.79
N ARG A 164 -9.16 15.38 -4.94
CA ARG A 164 -9.62 16.69 -5.39
C ARG A 164 -10.63 17.32 -4.43
N LYS A 165 -11.61 16.55 -3.95
CA LYS A 165 -12.61 17.02 -2.97
C LYS A 165 -11.94 17.48 -1.68
N ILE A 166 -10.96 16.73 -1.18
CA ILE A 166 -10.20 17.09 0.02
C ILE A 166 -9.39 18.36 -0.21
N GLY A 167 -8.62 18.44 -1.30
CA GLY A 167 -7.80 19.61 -1.64
C GLY A 167 -8.60 20.90 -1.88
N LEU A 168 -9.88 20.80 -2.23
CA LEU A 168 -10.81 21.93 -2.42
C LEU A 168 -11.70 22.22 -1.21
N SER A 169 -11.56 21.45 -0.13
CA SER A 169 -12.34 21.66 1.09
C SER A 169 -12.06 23.03 1.71
N GLU A 170 -13.00 23.53 2.51
CA GLU A 170 -12.88 24.81 3.21
C GLU A 170 -11.61 24.90 4.07
N PRO A 171 -11.25 23.91 4.92
CA PRO A 171 -10.01 23.96 5.69
C PRO A 171 -8.75 24.07 4.82
N MET A 172 -8.72 23.36 3.69
CA MET A 172 -7.58 23.45 2.76
C MET A 172 -7.49 24.81 2.08
N ARG A 173 -8.64 25.42 1.75
CA ARG A 173 -8.70 26.77 1.18
C ARG A 173 -8.27 27.83 2.18
N GLU A 174 -8.60 27.69 3.46
CA GLU A 174 -8.14 28.58 4.54
C GLU A 174 -6.62 28.55 4.70
N LEU A 175 -6.00 27.38 4.49
CA LEU A 175 -4.54 27.22 4.42
C LEU A 175 -3.92 27.76 3.12
N GLY A 176 -4.73 28.30 2.20
CA GLY A 176 -4.28 28.86 0.93
C GLY A 176 -3.93 27.81 -0.12
N VAL A 177 -4.31 26.54 0.08
CA VAL A 177 -4.09 25.47 -0.91
C VAL A 177 -4.90 25.79 -2.17
N LYS A 178 -4.23 25.69 -3.31
CA LYS A 178 -4.83 25.91 -4.63
C LYS A 178 -4.38 24.79 -5.56
N PRO A 179 -5.26 24.26 -6.43
CA PRO A 179 -4.84 23.37 -7.50
C PRO A 179 -3.78 24.04 -8.37
N PHE A 180 -2.88 23.24 -8.93
CA PHE A 180 -1.98 23.74 -9.97
C PHE A 180 -2.80 24.32 -11.13
N ALA A 181 -2.40 25.51 -11.57
CA ALA A 181 -3.02 26.20 -12.70
C ALA A 181 -2.53 25.65 -14.04
N THR A 182 -1.41 24.91 -14.05
CA THR A 182 -0.92 24.25 -15.25
C THR A 182 -1.89 23.17 -15.70
N VAL A 183 -2.40 23.33 -16.93
CA VAL A 183 -3.12 22.30 -17.66
C VAL A 183 -2.13 21.63 -18.62
N LEU A 184 -2.12 20.30 -18.65
CA LEU A 184 -1.27 19.56 -19.59
C LEU A 184 -1.65 19.91 -21.04
N PRO A 185 -0.67 20.09 -21.95
CA PRO A 185 -0.95 20.23 -23.37
C PRO A 185 -1.83 19.09 -23.88
N GLY A 186 -2.93 19.43 -24.56
CA GLY A 186 -3.93 18.46 -25.03
C GLY A 186 -5.06 18.15 -24.03
N PHE A 187 -4.97 18.62 -22.77
CA PHE A 187 -5.99 18.39 -21.75
C PHE A 187 -6.97 19.56 -21.58
N THR A 188 -6.73 20.70 -22.24
CA THR A 188 -7.53 21.92 -22.06
C THR A 188 -9.02 21.73 -22.35
N ASN A 189 -9.33 20.92 -23.37
CA ASN A 189 -10.71 20.61 -23.75
C ASN A 189 -11.35 19.50 -22.89
N LEU A 190 -10.55 18.84 -22.03
CA LEU A 190 -10.98 17.72 -21.20
C LEU A 190 -11.41 18.14 -19.79
N ILE A 191 -11.15 19.39 -19.39
CA ILE A 191 -11.54 19.92 -18.08
C ILE A 191 -13.04 19.73 -17.78
N PRO A 192 -13.98 19.87 -18.75
CA PRO A 192 -15.40 19.59 -18.51
C PRO A 192 -15.71 18.11 -18.23
N ASP A 193 -14.91 17.18 -18.75
CA ASP A 193 -15.03 15.73 -18.51
C ASP A 193 -13.95 15.28 -17.52
N LEU A 194 -14.26 15.44 -16.24
CA LEU A 194 -13.33 15.15 -15.15
C LEU A 194 -12.93 13.66 -15.09
N ASP A 195 -13.79 12.76 -15.56
CA ASP A 195 -13.50 11.33 -15.60
C ASP A 195 -12.45 11.02 -16.66
N LEU A 196 -12.65 11.50 -17.89
CA LEU A 196 -11.68 11.35 -18.97
C LEU A 196 -10.35 12.03 -18.60
N TYR A 197 -10.41 13.22 -18.00
CA TYR A 197 -9.23 13.93 -17.49
C TYR A 197 -8.42 13.06 -16.52
N PHE A 198 -9.07 12.48 -15.50
CA PHE A 198 -8.38 11.67 -14.49
C PHE A 198 -7.90 10.32 -15.02
N LYS A 199 -8.62 9.69 -15.96
CA LYS A 199 -8.16 8.46 -16.61
C LYS A 199 -6.85 8.66 -17.36
N LEU A 200 -6.73 9.77 -18.07
CA LEU A 200 -5.51 10.10 -18.82
C LEU A 200 -4.40 10.55 -17.88
N LEU A 201 -4.72 11.33 -16.85
CA LEU A 201 -3.74 11.72 -15.82
C LEU A 201 -3.16 10.48 -15.12
N ALA A 202 -3.99 9.53 -14.69
CA ALA A 202 -3.52 8.31 -14.05
C ALA A 202 -2.58 7.49 -14.95
N ARG A 203 -2.87 7.36 -16.24
CA ARG A 203 -1.99 6.65 -17.19
C ARG A 203 -0.64 7.36 -17.43
N LEU A 204 -0.62 8.69 -17.40
CA LEU A 204 0.61 9.47 -17.58
C LEU A 204 1.48 9.54 -16.33
N PHE A 205 0.87 9.43 -15.14
CA PHE A 205 1.51 9.71 -13.85
C PHE A 205 1.51 8.54 -12.88
N VAL A 206 1.18 7.34 -13.32
CA VAL A 206 1.26 6.17 -12.45
C VAL A 206 2.68 6.00 -11.95
N VAL A 207 2.80 5.89 -10.63
CA VAL A 207 4.04 5.64 -9.91
C VAL A 207 3.82 4.46 -8.98
N THR A 208 4.89 3.72 -8.73
CA THR A 208 4.87 2.66 -7.73
C THR A 208 5.28 3.22 -6.37
N LEU A 209 4.64 2.74 -5.30
CA LEU A 209 5.06 2.94 -3.92
C LEU A 209 5.88 1.75 -3.38
N SER A 210 6.42 0.92 -4.29
CA SER A 210 7.33 -0.19 -3.97
C SER A 210 6.72 -1.30 -3.09
N HIS A 211 5.46 -1.64 -3.34
CA HIS A 211 4.71 -2.72 -2.69
C HIS A 211 4.56 -3.96 -3.59
N GLN A 212 5.61 -4.36 -4.33
CA GLN A 212 5.55 -5.52 -5.22
C GLN A 212 5.49 -6.83 -4.42
N VAL A 213 4.61 -7.74 -4.84
CA VAL A 213 4.39 -9.06 -4.23
C VAL A 213 4.02 -10.10 -5.29
N GLY A 214 3.93 -11.37 -4.90
CA GLY A 214 3.24 -12.42 -5.68
C GLY A 214 4.04 -13.07 -6.81
N THR A 215 5.30 -12.70 -7.03
CA THR A 215 6.16 -13.33 -8.06
C THR A 215 6.54 -14.78 -7.75
N ALA A 216 6.43 -15.20 -6.48
CA ALA A 216 6.61 -16.57 -6.02
C ALA A 216 5.40 -17.04 -5.19
N LYS A 217 4.19 -16.79 -5.69
CA LYS A 217 2.90 -17.01 -5.02
C LYS A 217 2.86 -18.29 -4.17
N MET A 218 2.55 -18.12 -2.88
CA MET A 218 2.20 -19.19 -1.95
C MET A 218 0.75 -19.65 -2.16
N GLY A 219 0.50 -20.96 -2.07
CA GLY A 219 -0.87 -21.48 -2.07
C GLY A 219 -0.92 -23.01 -2.10
N ASP A 220 -2.06 -23.56 -2.53
CA ASP A 220 -2.24 -25.01 -2.67
C ASP A 220 -1.15 -25.59 -3.61
N PRO A 221 -0.43 -26.66 -3.22
CA PRO A 221 0.55 -27.31 -4.09
C PRO A 221 -0.01 -27.79 -5.44
N ARG A 222 -1.32 -28.06 -5.50
CA ARG A 222 -2.04 -28.51 -6.71
C ARG A 222 -2.43 -27.36 -7.63
N ASP A 223 -2.44 -26.11 -7.15
CA ASP A 223 -2.67 -24.94 -8.00
C ASP A 223 -1.44 -24.74 -8.91
N PRO A 224 -1.59 -24.79 -10.25
CA PRO A 224 -0.47 -24.63 -11.17
C PRO A 224 0.16 -23.23 -11.13
N THR A 225 -0.54 -22.24 -10.56
CA THR A 225 -0.04 -20.85 -10.43
C THR A 225 0.80 -20.63 -9.17
N THR A 226 0.87 -21.60 -8.26
CA THR A 226 1.68 -21.49 -7.04
C THR A 226 3.12 -21.92 -7.30
N VAL A 227 4.05 -21.22 -6.64
CA VAL A 227 5.50 -21.49 -6.68
C VAL A 227 5.96 -22.14 -5.38
N VAL A 228 5.44 -21.66 -4.25
CA VAL A 228 5.70 -22.25 -2.93
C VAL A 228 4.43 -22.77 -2.28
N ASP A 229 4.58 -23.77 -1.43
CA ASP A 229 3.49 -24.29 -0.61
C ASP A 229 3.29 -23.45 0.68
N PRO A 230 2.29 -23.76 1.54
CA PRO A 230 2.05 -23.03 2.79
C PRO A 230 3.19 -23.11 3.81
N LEU A 231 4.19 -23.99 3.60
CA LEU A 231 5.41 -24.09 4.40
C LEU A 231 6.61 -23.40 3.71
N LEU A 232 6.32 -22.58 2.70
CA LEU A 232 7.25 -21.78 1.92
C LEU A 232 8.26 -22.60 1.10
N ARG A 233 8.01 -23.89 0.90
CA ARG A 233 8.89 -24.80 0.16
C ARG A 233 8.64 -24.65 -1.34
N VAL A 234 9.72 -24.58 -2.11
CA VAL A 234 9.61 -24.48 -3.58
C VAL A 234 9.14 -25.81 -4.16
N LYS A 235 8.11 -25.75 -5.01
CA LYS A 235 7.54 -26.96 -5.63
C LYS A 235 8.57 -27.68 -6.48
N GLY A 236 8.70 -28.99 -6.27
CA GLY A 236 9.63 -29.84 -7.00
C GLY A 236 11.10 -29.72 -6.58
N ILE A 237 11.45 -28.88 -5.60
CA ILE A 237 12.83 -28.68 -5.14
C ILE A 237 12.92 -28.93 -3.64
N GLN A 238 13.80 -29.87 -3.25
CA GLN A 238 14.06 -30.17 -1.84
C GLN A 238 15.06 -29.17 -1.24
N GLY A 239 14.87 -28.84 0.05
CA GLY A 239 15.81 -27.99 0.79
C GLY A 239 15.80 -26.51 0.41
N LEU A 240 14.85 -26.05 -0.42
CA LEU A 240 14.74 -24.67 -0.87
C LEU A 240 13.42 -24.03 -0.42
N ARG A 241 13.50 -22.80 0.11
CA ARG A 241 12.36 -21.97 0.48
C ARG A 241 12.51 -20.55 -0.05
N VAL A 242 11.39 -19.85 -0.22
CA VAL A 242 11.35 -18.40 -0.51
C VAL A 242 10.70 -17.70 0.68
N VAL A 243 11.36 -16.66 1.22
CA VAL A 243 10.94 -15.99 2.46
C VAL A 243 11.06 -14.48 2.30
N ASP A 244 10.13 -13.90 1.55
CA ASP A 244 10.02 -12.45 1.35
C ASP A 244 8.59 -12.09 0.86
N ALA A 245 8.39 -10.87 0.38
CA ALA A 245 7.08 -10.43 -0.11
C ALA A 245 6.58 -11.14 -1.37
N SER A 246 7.46 -11.80 -2.14
CA SER A 246 7.10 -12.50 -3.36
C SER A 246 6.13 -13.66 -3.12
N VAL A 247 6.09 -14.21 -1.91
CA VAL A 247 5.20 -15.32 -1.58
C VAL A 247 3.76 -14.89 -1.31
N MET A 248 3.50 -13.59 -1.05
CA MET A 248 2.14 -13.13 -0.77
C MET A 248 1.27 -13.31 -2.03
N PRO A 249 0.15 -14.06 -1.95
CA PRO A 249 -0.67 -14.35 -3.13
C PRO A 249 -1.41 -13.13 -3.68
N ILE A 250 -1.71 -12.17 -2.81
CA ILE A 250 -2.33 -10.89 -3.12
C ILE A 250 -1.67 -9.79 -2.30
N VAL A 251 -1.78 -8.54 -2.74
CA VAL A 251 -1.32 -7.38 -1.99
C VAL A 251 -2.15 -7.27 -0.70
N PRO A 252 -1.53 -7.18 0.49
CA PRO A 252 -2.26 -6.92 1.72
C PRO A 252 -2.80 -5.48 1.74
N SER A 253 -3.88 -5.23 2.48
CA SER A 253 -4.47 -3.89 2.65
C SER A 253 -3.58 -2.99 3.53
N GLY A 254 -2.45 -2.54 2.98
CA GLY A 254 -1.50 -1.63 3.61
C GLY A 254 -0.06 -1.86 3.16
N ASN A 255 0.89 -1.17 3.79
CA ASN A 255 2.30 -1.27 3.45
C ASN A 255 2.87 -2.68 3.69
N THR A 256 3.64 -3.18 2.72
CA THR A 256 4.12 -4.58 2.68
C THR A 256 5.30 -4.87 3.63
N ASN A 257 5.89 -3.86 4.26
CA ASN A 257 7.04 -4.04 5.16
C ASN A 257 6.70 -4.95 6.36
N ILE A 258 5.64 -4.61 7.11
CA ILE A 258 5.23 -5.40 8.29
C ILE A 258 4.80 -6.83 7.90
N PRO A 259 3.96 -7.03 6.87
CA PRO A 259 3.66 -8.37 6.37
C PRO A 259 4.90 -9.18 5.97
N THR A 260 5.93 -8.54 5.39
CA THR A 260 7.18 -9.22 5.02
C THR A 260 7.96 -9.68 6.26
N ILE A 261 8.06 -8.82 7.29
CA ILE A 261 8.68 -9.17 8.57
C ILE A 261 7.93 -10.34 9.22
N MET A 262 6.59 -10.32 9.20
CA MET A 262 5.77 -11.40 9.75
C MET A 262 5.99 -12.73 9.02
N ILE A 263 6.13 -12.71 7.70
CA ILE A 263 6.47 -13.90 6.91
C ILE A 263 7.84 -14.44 7.33
N ALA A 264 8.84 -13.57 7.49
CA ALA A 264 10.18 -13.96 7.91
C ALA A 264 10.19 -14.56 9.33
N GLU A 265 9.46 -13.96 10.27
CA GLU A 265 9.30 -14.50 11.63
C GLU A 265 8.63 -15.88 11.59
N LYS A 266 7.53 -16.03 10.86
CA LYS A 266 6.83 -17.33 10.75
C LYS A 266 7.71 -18.39 10.07
N ALA A 267 8.49 -18.01 9.07
CA ALA A 267 9.42 -18.90 8.40
C ALA A 267 10.54 -19.38 9.34
N SER A 268 11.02 -18.51 10.23
CA SER A 268 12.01 -18.85 11.25
C SER A 268 11.52 -19.99 12.14
N ASP A 269 10.27 -19.93 12.60
CA ASP A 269 9.65 -20.99 13.40
C ASP A 269 9.49 -22.29 12.60
N ILE A 270 8.96 -22.22 11.38
CA ILE A 270 8.83 -23.39 10.48
C ILE A 270 10.18 -24.07 10.25
N ILE A 271 11.24 -23.28 10.05
CA ILE A 271 12.59 -23.81 9.83
C ILE A 271 13.10 -24.50 11.08
N LYS A 272 13.01 -23.86 12.26
CA LYS A 272 13.44 -24.44 13.54
C LYS A 272 12.69 -25.73 13.87
N GLU A 273 11.39 -25.79 13.61
CA GLU A 273 10.57 -26.99 13.80
C GLU A 273 10.96 -28.10 12.82
N SER A 274 11.27 -27.76 11.56
CA SER A 274 11.72 -28.73 10.56
C SER A 274 13.15 -29.24 10.77
N MET A 275 13.95 -28.52 11.57
CA MET A 275 15.27 -28.94 11.97
C MET A 275 15.17 -29.87 13.18
N SER A 276 15.32 -31.17 12.95
CA SER A 276 15.55 -32.14 14.03
C SER A 276 16.95 -31.92 14.63
N CYS A 277 17.13 -30.89 15.45
CA CYS A 277 18.30 -30.77 16.30
C CYS A 277 18.19 -31.83 17.40
N ALA A 278 19.09 -32.82 17.38
CA ALA A 278 19.13 -33.91 18.36
C ALA A 278 19.32 -33.47 19.84
N SER A 279 19.42 -32.17 20.14
CA SER A 279 19.79 -31.68 21.48
C SER A 279 19.07 -30.43 21.99
N HIS A 280 18.13 -29.80 21.28
CA HIS A 280 17.39 -28.63 21.80
C HIS A 280 15.89 -28.70 21.54
N LYS A 281 15.13 -29.01 22.59
CA LYS A 281 13.68 -28.81 22.63
C LYS A 281 13.41 -27.34 22.94
N PHE A 282 12.97 -26.57 21.95
CA PHE A 282 12.36 -25.27 22.23
C PHE A 282 11.03 -25.51 22.97
N PRO A 283 10.70 -24.72 24.01
CA PRO A 283 9.42 -24.86 24.69
C PRO A 283 8.27 -24.43 23.75
N ASN A 284 7.57 -25.41 23.19
CA ASN A 284 6.35 -25.22 22.40
C ASN A 284 5.20 -24.78 23.32
N ASN A 285 4.83 -23.50 23.28
CA ASN A 285 3.65 -22.97 23.97
C ASN A 285 2.56 -22.48 22.99
N TYR A 286 2.58 -22.93 21.74
CA TYR A 286 1.57 -22.58 20.74
C TYR A 286 0.99 -23.83 20.10
N ASP A 287 -0.33 -23.99 20.21
CA ASP A 287 -1.10 -24.98 19.45
C ASP A 287 -1.10 -24.55 17.96
N VAL A 288 -0.22 -25.15 17.18
CA VAL A 288 -0.22 -25.01 15.71
C VAL A 288 -1.20 -26.04 15.14
N PRO A 289 -2.11 -25.67 14.23
CA PRO A 289 -2.97 -26.65 13.56
C PRO A 289 -2.13 -27.69 12.85
N ASP A 290 -2.47 -28.96 13.05
CA ASP A 290 -1.85 -30.07 12.36
C ASP A 290 -2.25 -30.05 10.88
N PHE A 291 -1.31 -29.65 10.01
CA PHE A 291 -1.50 -29.66 8.56
C PHE A 291 -0.98 -30.96 7.92
N THR A 292 -0.58 -31.97 8.72
CA THR A 292 -0.06 -33.24 8.18
C THR A 292 -1.10 -34.07 7.44
N ASP A 293 -2.40 -33.80 7.65
CA ASP A 293 -3.49 -34.41 6.88
C ASP A 293 -3.68 -33.81 5.46
N ILE A 294 -2.94 -32.75 5.09
CA ILE A 294 -3.15 -32.09 3.78
C ILE A 294 -2.21 -32.61 2.68
N TYR A 295 -1.07 -33.24 3.00
CA TYR A 295 -0.21 -33.79 1.95
C TYR A 295 0.86 -34.76 2.47
N ASN A 296 0.76 -36.04 2.08
CA ASN A 296 1.85 -36.99 2.13
C ASN A 296 2.62 -36.94 0.80
N PRO A 297 3.84 -36.36 0.74
CA PRO A 297 4.62 -36.26 -0.50
C PRO A 297 5.18 -37.60 -1.01
N TYR A 298 4.82 -38.74 -0.40
CA TYR A 298 5.29 -40.08 -0.75
C TYR A 298 4.21 -41.04 -1.28
N GLU A 299 2.98 -40.57 -1.53
CA GLU A 299 1.96 -41.36 -2.22
C GLU A 299 1.64 -40.76 -3.59
N TYR A 300 2.38 -41.28 -4.59
CA TYR A 300 2.23 -41.28 -6.06
C TYR A 300 1.48 -40.14 -6.77
#